data_AF-A0A8H3XLF2-F1
#
_entry.id   AF-A0A8H3XLF2-F1
#
_cell.length_a   1.000
_cell.length_b   1.000
_cell.length_c   1.000
_cell.angle_alpha   90.00
_cell.angle_beta   90.00
_cell.angle_gamma   90.00
#
_symmetry.space_group_name_H-M   'P 1'
#
loop_
_entity.id
_entity.type
_entity.pdbx_description
1 polymer ?
#
loop_
_entity_poly.entity_id
_entity_poly.type
_entity_poly.pdbx_seq_one_letter_code
_entity_poly.pdbx_strand_id
1 'polypeptide(L)'
;MSASNSKKKGEKSVFKIPKFLKSIKKKKEPEVPNPSVPNISNLPEMVDSLRIQPEVPNPSVPEISNPPETVDSLHKYETMPEQAQKFLDRVGLDFRWPQSMNDLDRGTAFFYIADDDTLEYDDEAGLNLICFFENLDKGTFNEHKDSWVLIYNQEVKRYGPEYTGKELNDLEHEMPGAIYLPIDKKRREDLVKVAPARTVNARRVGSEHMV
;
A
#
# COMPACT_ATOMS: atom_id res chain seq x y z
N MET A 1 46.78 26.56 5.31
CA MET A 1 45.95 25.92 6.36
C MET A 1 44.73 26.78 6.60
N SER A 2 43.54 26.31 6.22
CA SER A 2 42.25 26.79 6.75
C SER A 2 41.24 25.65 6.56
N ALA A 3 40.78 25.10 7.68
CA ALA A 3 39.72 24.10 7.74
C ALA A 3 38.37 24.81 7.86
N SER A 4 37.37 24.36 7.10
CA SER A 4 35.98 24.74 7.29
C SER A 4 35.13 23.52 7.64
N ASN A 5 34.67 23.53 8.88
CA ASN A 5 33.77 22.58 9.52
C ASN A 5 32.36 22.70 8.91
N SER A 6 31.78 21.62 8.39
CA SER A 6 30.36 21.57 8.03
C SER A 6 29.56 20.76 9.06
N LYS A 7 28.81 21.48 9.90
CA LYS A 7 27.67 20.96 10.65
C LYS A 7 26.38 21.46 10.00
N LYS A 8 25.57 20.58 9.43
CA LYS A 8 24.12 20.77 9.22
C LYS A 8 23.47 19.40 9.42
N LYS A 9 22.98 19.09 10.64
CA LYS A 9 21.69 19.46 11.24
C LYS A 9 20.55 18.85 10.43
N GLY A 10 20.08 17.68 10.92
CA GLY A 10 19.02 16.90 10.32
C GLY A 10 17.75 17.71 10.09
N GLU A 11 17.25 17.63 8.86
CA GLU A 11 16.00 18.23 8.45
C GLU A 11 14.86 17.33 8.91
N LYS A 12 14.06 17.82 9.86
CA LYS A 12 12.78 17.19 10.20
C LYS A 12 11.84 17.45 9.03
N SER A 13 11.52 16.41 8.26
CA SER A 13 10.51 16.47 7.19
C SER A 13 9.16 16.80 7.81
N VAL A 14 8.68 18.02 7.57
CA VAL A 14 7.33 18.45 7.91
C VAL A 14 6.44 18.09 6.73
N PHE A 15 5.72 16.98 6.84
CA PHE A 15 4.74 16.56 5.84
C PHE A 15 3.64 17.64 5.71
N LYS A 16 3.62 18.35 4.58
CA LYS A 16 2.61 19.37 4.28
C LYS A 16 1.47 18.70 3.52
N ILE A 17 0.25 18.80 4.07
CA ILE A 17 -0.95 18.27 3.45
C ILE A 17 -1.22 19.01 2.12
N PRO A 18 -1.34 18.29 0.99
CA PRO A 18 -1.72 18.80 -0.33
C PRO A 18 -2.90 19.78 -0.35
N LYS A 19 -2.88 20.74 -1.27
CA LYS A 19 -3.90 21.82 -1.31
C LYS A 19 -5.29 21.31 -1.67
N PHE A 20 -5.38 20.33 -2.57
CA PHE A 20 -6.66 19.74 -3.00
C PHE A 20 -7.30 18.87 -1.91
N LEU A 21 -6.54 18.48 -0.89
CA LEU A 21 -7.04 17.80 0.31
C LEU A 21 -7.76 18.73 1.30
N LYS A 22 -7.53 20.05 1.19
CA LYS A 22 -8.09 21.03 2.13
C LYS A 22 -9.55 21.35 1.85
N SER A 23 -10.06 21.06 0.66
CA SER A 23 -11.44 21.36 0.24
C SER A 23 -12.47 20.28 0.60
N ILE A 24 -12.04 19.09 1.07
CA ILE A 24 -12.94 17.94 1.29
C ILE A 24 -13.52 17.90 2.73
N LYS A 25 -12.99 18.69 3.68
CA LYS A 25 -13.58 18.82 5.03
C LYS A 25 -14.81 19.73 5.02
N LYS A 26 -15.96 19.19 4.61
CA LYS A 26 -17.30 19.65 5.04
C LYS A 26 -18.39 18.65 4.59
N LYS A 27 -18.44 17.49 5.24
CA LYS A 27 -19.72 16.80 5.46
C LYS A 27 -19.88 16.58 6.96
N LYS A 28 -20.95 17.18 7.46
CA LYS A 28 -21.35 17.26 8.86
C LYS A 28 -21.78 15.86 9.31
N GLU A 29 -21.08 15.32 10.28
CA GLU A 29 -21.48 14.10 10.98
C GLU A 29 -22.82 14.37 11.70
N PRO A 30 -23.83 13.49 11.60
CA PRO A 30 -25.09 13.69 12.30
C PRO A 30 -24.89 13.44 13.81
N GLU A 31 -25.29 14.42 14.62
CA GLU A 31 -25.33 14.33 16.08
C GLU A 31 -26.19 13.15 16.52
N VAL A 32 -25.57 12.18 17.21
CA VAL A 32 -26.29 11.15 17.96
C VAL A 32 -26.45 11.64 19.41
N PRO A 33 -27.67 11.74 19.96
CA PRO A 33 -27.86 12.19 21.34
C PRO A 33 -27.37 11.15 22.36
N ASN A 34 -26.56 11.60 23.31
CA ASN A 34 -26.18 10.87 24.53
C ASN A 34 -27.40 10.37 25.33
N PRO A 35 -27.37 9.14 25.86
CA PRO A 35 -28.11 8.79 27.05
C PRO A 35 -27.21 8.67 28.29
N SER A 36 -27.65 9.38 29.31
CA SER A 36 -27.18 9.56 30.68
C SER A 36 -26.72 8.31 31.42
N VAL A 37 -25.65 8.51 32.22
CA VAL A 37 -25.18 7.63 33.31
C VAL A 37 -26.16 7.70 34.50
N PRO A 38 -26.42 6.56 35.19
CA PRO A 38 -26.69 6.60 36.62
C PRO A 38 -25.56 5.93 37.42
N ASN A 39 -25.08 6.72 38.38
CA ASN A 39 -24.14 6.40 39.43
C ASN A 39 -24.83 5.53 40.49
N ILE A 40 -24.33 4.32 40.77
CA ILE A 40 -24.70 3.59 42.00
C ILE A 40 -23.43 2.96 42.59
N SER A 41 -23.02 3.60 43.68
CA SER A 41 -22.14 3.13 44.74
C SER A 41 -22.43 1.69 45.14
N ASN A 42 -21.39 0.85 45.23
CA ASN A 42 -21.11 -0.04 46.36
C ASN A 42 -19.97 -1.02 46.00
N LEU A 43 -18.81 -0.79 46.60
CA LEU A 43 -17.75 -1.79 46.76
C LEU A 43 -18.06 -2.62 48.02
N PRO A 44 -17.69 -3.91 48.05
CA PRO A 44 -16.82 -4.33 49.14
C PRO A 44 -15.64 -5.19 48.67
N GLU A 45 -14.52 -5.03 49.37
CA GLU A 45 -13.24 -5.71 49.16
C GLU A 45 -13.25 -7.20 49.57
N MET A 46 -12.44 -7.97 48.84
CA MET A 46 -11.61 -9.13 49.24
C MET A 46 -12.28 -10.34 49.93
N VAL A 47 -12.15 -11.55 49.36
CA VAL A 47 -11.01 -12.48 49.56
C VAL A 47 -11.22 -13.80 48.81
N ASP A 48 -10.11 -14.29 48.25
CA ASP A 48 -9.69 -15.69 48.08
C ASP A 48 -10.60 -16.74 47.42
N SER A 49 -10.26 -17.11 46.19
CA SER A 49 -10.27 -18.51 45.72
C SER A 49 -9.48 -18.63 44.41
N LEU A 50 -8.19 -18.91 44.54
CA LEU A 50 -7.37 -19.50 43.48
C LEU A 50 -7.95 -20.86 43.07
N ARG A 51 -8.87 -20.86 42.08
CA ARG A 51 -9.20 -22.07 41.33
C ARG A 51 -8.40 -22.05 40.03
N ILE A 52 -7.27 -22.74 40.07
CA ILE A 52 -6.47 -23.08 38.89
C ILE A 52 -7.36 -23.90 37.95
N GLN A 53 -7.73 -23.32 36.81
CA GLN A 53 -8.27 -24.05 35.66
C GLN A 53 -7.07 -24.72 34.95
N PRO A 54 -7.14 -25.99 34.53
CA PRO A 54 -6.09 -26.58 33.72
C PRO A 54 -6.08 -25.90 32.35
N GLU A 55 -4.93 -25.28 32.04
CA GLU A 55 -4.60 -24.74 30.73
C GLU A 55 -4.66 -25.87 29.71
N VAL A 56 -5.73 -25.90 28.90
CA VAL A 56 -5.78 -26.73 27.71
C VAL A 56 -4.70 -26.18 26.77
N PRO A 57 -3.71 -26.99 26.32
CA PRO A 57 -2.73 -26.52 25.36
C PRO A 57 -3.48 -26.10 24.10
N ASN A 58 -3.51 -24.80 23.83
CA ASN A 58 -3.98 -24.27 22.58
C ASN A 58 -3.07 -24.88 21.50
N PRO A 59 -3.55 -25.71 20.57
CA PRO A 59 -2.71 -26.17 19.48
C PRO A 59 -2.43 -24.93 18.64
N SER A 60 -1.21 -24.39 18.77
CA SER A 60 -0.69 -23.40 17.85
C SER A 60 -0.95 -23.90 16.44
N VAL A 61 -1.87 -23.23 15.75
CA VAL A 61 -2.03 -23.38 14.30
C VAL A 61 -0.62 -23.20 13.74
N PRO A 62 -0.06 -24.18 13.00
CA PRO A 62 1.19 -23.92 12.31
C PRO A 62 0.93 -22.72 11.40
N GLU A 63 1.60 -21.60 11.67
CA GLU A 63 1.75 -20.52 10.69
C GLU A 63 2.43 -21.16 9.49
N ILE A 64 1.63 -21.60 8.52
CA ILE A 64 2.10 -22.07 7.22
C ILE A 64 2.58 -20.81 6.49
N SER A 65 3.75 -20.33 6.89
CA SER A 65 4.37 -19.16 6.30
C SER A 65 5.08 -19.64 5.03
N ASN A 66 4.57 -19.23 3.86
CA ASN A 66 5.20 -19.53 2.57
C ASN A 66 6.67 -19.08 2.61
N PRO A 67 7.62 -19.89 2.10
CA PRO A 67 9.04 -19.54 2.14
C PRO A 67 9.32 -18.19 1.45
N PRO A 68 10.41 -17.49 1.80
CA PRO A 68 10.87 -16.33 1.05
C PRO A 68 11.04 -16.62 -0.44
N GLU A 69 10.79 -15.62 -1.26
CA GLU A 69 11.05 -15.69 -2.70
C GLU A 69 12.56 -15.76 -2.97
N THR A 70 12.91 -16.43 -4.06
CA THR A 70 14.29 -16.61 -4.54
C THR A 70 14.39 -16.08 -5.97
N VAL A 71 15.61 -15.89 -6.46
CA VAL A 71 15.83 -15.55 -7.89
C VAL A 71 15.12 -16.57 -8.78
N ASP A 72 15.28 -17.86 -8.47
CA ASP A 72 14.68 -18.96 -9.24
C ASP A 72 13.14 -18.90 -9.29
N SER A 73 12.48 -18.57 -8.18
CA SER A 73 11.01 -18.49 -8.12
C SER A 73 10.45 -17.24 -8.81
N LEU A 74 11.27 -16.20 -8.96
CA LEU A 74 10.92 -14.94 -9.61
C LEU A 74 11.18 -14.94 -11.13
N HIS A 75 11.97 -15.87 -11.67
CA HIS A 75 12.26 -15.98 -13.11
C HIS A 75 11.01 -16.01 -14.00
N LYS A 76 9.87 -16.49 -13.49
CA LYS A 76 8.60 -16.49 -14.23
C LYS A 76 8.08 -15.09 -14.59
N TYR A 77 8.53 -14.04 -13.90
CA TYR A 77 8.15 -12.66 -14.17
C TYR A 77 9.19 -11.90 -15.00
N GLU A 78 10.37 -12.48 -15.22
CA GLU A 78 11.44 -11.81 -15.96
C GLU A 78 11.12 -11.72 -17.46
N THR A 79 11.35 -10.55 -18.01
CA THR A 79 11.41 -10.28 -19.45
C THR A 79 12.85 -10.08 -19.92
N MET A 80 13.74 -9.66 -19.03
CA MET A 80 15.16 -9.48 -19.25
C MET A 80 15.99 -10.18 -18.16
N PRO A 81 17.22 -10.62 -18.47
CA PRO A 81 18.11 -11.18 -17.46
C PRO A 81 18.34 -10.22 -16.30
N GLU A 82 18.57 -10.76 -15.10
CA GLU A 82 18.94 -10.06 -13.86
C GLU A 82 17.82 -9.26 -13.18
N GLN A 83 16.61 -9.18 -13.75
CA GLN A 83 15.48 -8.48 -13.14
C GLN A 83 15.10 -9.07 -11.77
N ALA A 84 15.14 -10.39 -11.60
CA ALA A 84 14.83 -11.03 -10.33
C ALA A 84 15.83 -10.67 -9.23
N GLN A 85 17.11 -10.56 -9.57
CA GLN A 85 18.13 -10.11 -8.62
C GLN A 85 17.89 -8.66 -8.23
N LYS A 86 17.66 -7.77 -9.21
CA LYS A 86 17.35 -6.36 -8.95
C LYS A 86 16.11 -6.17 -8.08
N PHE A 87 15.06 -6.95 -8.36
CA PHE A 87 13.85 -6.96 -7.55
C PHE A 87 14.18 -7.24 -6.09
N LEU A 88 14.89 -8.34 -5.81
CA LEU A 88 15.29 -8.73 -4.45
C LEU A 88 16.24 -7.72 -3.80
N ASP A 89 17.11 -7.07 -4.56
CA ASP A 89 17.98 -6.00 -4.05
C ASP A 89 17.16 -4.78 -3.57
N ARG A 90 15.96 -4.56 -4.11
CA ARG A 90 15.05 -3.49 -3.69
C ARG A 90 14.11 -3.87 -2.55
N VAL A 91 13.54 -5.07 -2.58
CA VAL A 91 12.54 -5.50 -1.58
C VAL A 91 13.14 -6.28 -0.40
N GLY A 92 14.38 -6.74 -0.53
CA GLY A 92 15.08 -7.55 0.45
C GLY A 92 15.03 -9.06 0.17
N LEU A 93 16.05 -9.78 0.64
CA LEU A 93 16.21 -11.23 0.41
C LEU A 93 15.20 -12.09 1.19
N ASP A 94 14.62 -11.56 2.27
CA ASP A 94 13.60 -12.25 3.08
C ASP A 94 12.17 -11.99 2.57
N PHE A 95 12.04 -11.37 1.38
CA PHE A 95 10.78 -10.95 0.82
C PHE A 95 9.80 -12.11 0.61
N ARG A 96 8.53 -11.83 0.92
CA ARG A 96 7.40 -12.73 0.70
C ARG A 96 6.26 -11.93 0.11
N TRP A 97 5.63 -12.46 -0.94
CA TRP A 97 4.43 -11.83 -1.46
C TRP A 97 3.30 -11.82 -0.42
N PRO A 98 2.50 -10.74 -0.36
CA PRO A 98 1.24 -10.76 0.36
C PRO A 98 0.34 -11.91 -0.12
N GLN A 99 -0.37 -12.54 0.81
CA GLN A 99 -1.24 -13.69 0.57
C GLN A 99 -2.41 -13.34 -0.35
N SER A 100 -3.00 -12.14 -0.22
CA SER A 100 -4.09 -11.70 -1.08
C SER A 100 -3.66 -11.21 -2.46
N MET A 101 -2.35 -11.06 -2.71
CA MET A 101 -1.82 -10.60 -3.99
C MET A 101 -1.75 -11.76 -4.98
N ASN A 102 -2.54 -11.69 -6.05
CA ASN A 102 -2.58 -12.72 -7.09
C ASN A 102 -1.37 -12.61 -8.03
N ASP A 103 -1.16 -13.63 -8.87
CA ASP A 103 0.01 -13.71 -9.75
C ASP A 103 0.15 -12.55 -10.74
N LEU A 104 -0.97 -11.99 -11.22
CA LEU A 104 -0.98 -10.84 -12.13
C LEU A 104 -0.55 -9.55 -11.42
N ASP A 105 -1.05 -9.34 -10.20
CA ASP A 105 -0.64 -8.19 -9.38
C ASP A 105 0.84 -8.31 -8.99
N ARG A 106 1.32 -9.52 -8.66
CA ARG A 106 2.74 -9.80 -8.40
C ARG A 106 3.62 -9.48 -9.60
N GLY A 107 3.22 -9.92 -10.80
CA GLY A 107 3.92 -9.60 -12.05
C GLY A 107 3.97 -8.09 -12.33
N THR A 108 2.90 -7.36 -12.00
CA THR A 108 2.84 -5.91 -12.14
C THR A 108 3.79 -5.19 -11.18
N ALA A 109 3.79 -5.58 -9.89
CA ALA A 109 4.74 -5.05 -8.92
C ALA A 109 6.18 -5.38 -9.29
N PHE A 110 6.43 -6.61 -9.76
CA PHE A 110 7.74 -7.04 -10.23
C PHE A 110 8.23 -6.16 -11.38
N PHE A 111 7.40 -5.98 -12.43
CA PHE A 111 7.72 -5.13 -13.57
C PHE A 111 8.11 -3.72 -13.12
N TYR A 112 7.29 -3.09 -12.27
CA TYR A 112 7.54 -1.74 -11.79
C TYR A 112 8.83 -1.58 -10.97
N ILE A 113 9.22 -2.61 -10.22
CA ILE A 113 10.40 -2.55 -9.34
C ILE A 113 11.69 -2.95 -10.08
N ALA A 114 11.61 -3.89 -11.01
CA ALA A 114 12.76 -4.59 -11.57
C ALA A 114 13.18 -4.13 -12.97
N ASP A 115 12.28 -3.47 -13.71
CA ASP A 115 12.53 -3.08 -15.10
C ASP A 115 13.21 -1.70 -15.17
N ASP A 116 14.36 -1.63 -15.84
CA ASP A 116 15.17 -0.41 -15.95
C ASP A 116 14.56 0.63 -16.91
N ASP A 117 13.70 0.19 -17.84
CA ASP A 117 13.01 1.04 -18.82
C ASP A 117 11.69 1.63 -18.27
N THR A 118 11.44 1.42 -16.98
CA THR A 118 10.29 1.98 -16.29
C THR A 118 10.40 3.49 -16.15
N LEU A 119 9.25 4.16 -16.06
CA LEU A 119 9.21 5.59 -15.88
C LEU A 119 9.76 5.98 -14.50
N GLU A 120 10.18 7.23 -14.35
CA GLU A 120 10.54 7.80 -13.06
C GLU A 120 9.41 7.50 -12.04
N TYR A 121 9.75 6.94 -10.87
CA TYR A 121 8.84 6.57 -9.77
C TYR A 121 7.99 5.30 -9.95
N ASP A 122 8.22 4.49 -10.98
CA ASP A 122 7.54 3.20 -11.12
C ASP A 122 7.92 2.24 -9.98
N ASP A 123 9.17 2.24 -9.50
CA ASP A 123 9.59 1.40 -8.36
C ASP A 123 8.80 1.73 -7.08
N GLU A 124 8.58 3.01 -6.80
CA GLU A 124 7.73 3.50 -5.72
C GLU A 124 6.28 3.04 -5.89
N ALA A 125 5.72 3.05 -7.11
CA ALA A 125 4.38 2.51 -7.38
C ALA A 125 4.29 1.00 -7.11
N GLY A 126 5.32 0.23 -7.50
CA GLY A 126 5.40 -1.19 -7.22
C GLY A 126 5.49 -1.49 -5.72
N LEU A 127 6.31 -0.75 -4.97
CA LEU A 127 6.43 -0.88 -3.51
C LEU A 127 5.12 -0.49 -2.80
N ASN A 128 4.46 0.58 -3.26
CA ASN A 128 3.16 0.99 -2.74
C ASN A 128 2.09 -0.08 -3.00
N LEU A 129 2.13 -0.75 -4.16
CA LEU A 129 1.22 -1.84 -4.50
C LEU A 129 1.41 -3.04 -3.58
N ILE A 130 2.65 -3.42 -3.27
CA ILE A 130 2.95 -4.45 -2.27
C ILE A 130 2.36 -4.05 -0.90
N CYS A 131 2.62 -2.82 -0.47
CA CYS A 131 2.11 -2.28 0.80
C CYS A 131 0.57 -2.30 0.88
N PHE A 132 -0.13 -2.05 -0.23
CA PHE A 132 -1.59 -2.18 -0.30
C PHE A 132 -2.07 -3.57 0.08
N PHE A 133 -1.50 -4.61 -0.53
CA PHE A 133 -1.91 -5.98 -0.26
C PHE A 133 -1.48 -6.46 1.14
N GLU A 134 -0.34 -6.02 1.65
CA GLU A 134 0.01 -6.28 3.05
C GLU A 134 -1.02 -5.72 4.02
N ASN A 135 -1.50 -4.50 3.78
CA ASN A 135 -2.53 -3.88 4.62
C ASN A 135 -3.89 -4.54 4.45
N LEU A 136 -4.20 -5.08 3.27
CA LEU A 136 -5.37 -5.95 3.08
C LEU A 136 -5.27 -7.21 3.94
N ASP A 137 -4.13 -7.91 3.90
CA ASP A 137 -3.91 -9.15 4.65
C ASP A 137 -3.94 -8.92 6.16
N LYS A 138 -3.38 -7.79 6.63
CA LYS A 138 -3.42 -7.37 8.03
C LYS A 138 -4.81 -6.92 8.49
N GLY A 139 -5.76 -6.75 7.57
CA GLY A 139 -7.11 -6.27 7.88
C GLY A 139 -7.18 -4.78 8.21
N THR A 140 -6.14 -3.99 7.88
CA THR A 140 -6.07 -2.54 8.12
C THR A 140 -7.28 -1.79 7.55
N PHE A 141 -7.85 -2.31 6.45
CA PHE A 141 -8.94 -1.67 5.72
C PHE A 141 -10.35 -2.13 6.13
N ASN A 142 -10.48 -2.94 7.19
CA ASN A 142 -11.75 -3.56 7.57
C ASN A 142 -12.88 -2.56 7.88
N GLU A 143 -12.55 -1.37 8.38
CA GLU A 143 -13.52 -0.29 8.66
C GLU A 143 -13.84 0.58 7.43
N HIS A 144 -13.09 0.40 6.32
CA HIS A 144 -13.13 1.25 5.13
C HIS A 144 -13.41 0.45 3.85
N LYS A 145 -14.06 -0.71 3.93
CA LYS A 145 -14.23 -1.68 2.82
C LYS A 145 -14.76 -1.07 1.52
N ASP A 146 -15.66 -0.09 1.61
CA ASP A 146 -16.28 0.56 0.44
C ASP A 146 -15.50 1.77 -0.10
N SER A 147 -14.38 2.13 0.56
CA SER A 147 -13.57 3.30 0.22
C SER A 147 -12.46 2.96 -0.79
N TRP A 148 -11.90 4.03 -1.35
CA TRP A 148 -10.59 4.02 -1.99
C TRP A 148 -9.53 4.43 -0.98
N VAL A 149 -8.32 3.95 -1.16
CA VAL A 149 -7.18 4.27 -0.30
C VAL A 149 -6.03 4.82 -1.12
N LEU A 150 -5.42 5.88 -0.60
CA LEU A 150 -4.15 6.41 -1.11
C LEU A 150 -3.01 5.82 -0.30
N ILE A 151 -2.06 5.22 -1.00
CA ILE A 151 -0.79 4.77 -0.43
C ILE A 151 0.36 5.48 -1.14
N TYR A 152 1.31 5.94 -0.34
CA TYR A 152 2.52 6.61 -0.81
C TYR A 152 3.64 6.46 0.21
N ASN A 153 4.87 6.25 -0.23
CA ASN A 153 6.02 5.89 0.62
C ASN A 153 5.68 4.75 1.57
N GLN A 154 4.98 3.73 1.03
CA GLN A 154 4.56 2.52 1.72
C GLN A 154 3.72 2.79 2.99
N GLU A 155 2.98 3.91 3.02
CA GLU A 155 2.09 4.28 4.11
C GLU A 155 0.69 4.64 3.60
N VAL A 156 -0.33 4.25 4.37
CA VAL A 156 -1.72 4.68 4.15
C VAL A 156 -1.83 6.17 4.47
N LYS A 157 -2.10 6.99 3.44
CA LYS A 157 -2.21 8.44 3.61
C LYS A 157 -3.63 8.90 3.87
N ARG A 158 -4.62 8.26 3.24
CA ARG A 158 -6.04 8.62 3.38
C ARG A 158 -6.97 7.56 2.79
N TYR A 159 -8.21 7.61 3.26
CA TYR A 159 -9.36 6.97 2.63
C TYR A 159 -10.25 8.03 1.96
N GLY A 160 -10.97 7.66 0.92
CA GLY A 160 -11.87 8.57 0.24
C GLY A 160 -12.76 7.92 -0.82
N PRO A 161 -13.60 8.73 -1.49
CA PRO A 161 -14.34 8.29 -2.67
C PRO A 161 -13.39 8.14 -3.88
N GLU A 162 -13.90 7.56 -4.95
CA GLU A 162 -13.20 7.49 -6.24
C GLU A 162 -12.83 8.89 -6.76
N TYR A 163 -11.64 9.01 -7.35
CA TYR A 163 -11.18 10.26 -7.95
C TYR A 163 -11.64 10.39 -9.39
N THR A 164 -11.90 11.64 -9.75
CA THR A 164 -12.03 12.06 -11.14
C THR A 164 -10.67 11.98 -11.84
N GLY A 165 -10.67 11.90 -13.18
CA GLY A 165 -9.42 11.89 -13.95
C GLY A 165 -8.54 13.12 -13.72
N LYS A 166 -9.14 14.29 -13.41
CA LYS A 166 -8.38 15.48 -13.03
C LYS A 166 -7.67 15.31 -11.69
N GLU A 167 -8.36 14.78 -10.68
CA GLU A 167 -7.76 14.54 -9.36
C GLU A 167 -6.65 13.48 -9.42
N LEU A 168 -6.77 12.48 -10.28
CA LEU A 168 -5.70 11.50 -10.53
C LEU A 168 -4.48 12.15 -11.20
N ASN A 169 -4.68 13.03 -12.17
CA ASN A 169 -3.58 13.76 -12.82
C ASN A 169 -2.89 14.74 -11.86
N ASP A 170 -3.67 15.46 -11.06
CA ASP A 170 -3.12 16.34 -10.01
C ASP A 170 -2.33 15.52 -8.97
N LEU A 171 -2.80 14.31 -8.63
CA LEU A 171 -2.11 13.39 -7.72
C LEU A 171 -0.76 12.92 -8.29
N GLU A 172 -0.72 12.50 -9.55
CA GLU A 172 0.50 12.07 -10.23
C GLU A 172 1.59 13.15 -10.19
N HIS A 173 1.20 14.41 -10.37
CA HIS A 173 2.15 15.52 -10.32
C HIS A 173 2.64 15.84 -8.90
N GLU A 174 1.78 15.69 -7.89
CA GLU A 174 2.12 16.05 -6.51
C GLU A 174 2.81 14.92 -5.72
N MET A 175 2.47 13.67 -6.03
CA MET A 175 2.92 12.47 -5.32
C MET A 175 3.20 11.36 -6.33
N PRO A 176 4.26 11.50 -7.15
CA PRO A 176 4.54 10.55 -8.22
C PRO A 176 4.84 9.16 -7.64
N GLY A 177 4.29 8.12 -8.26
CA GLY A 177 4.36 6.74 -7.74
C GLY A 177 3.32 6.42 -6.65
N ALA A 178 2.47 7.36 -6.25
CA ALA A 178 1.37 7.06 -5.34
C ALA A 178 0.29 6.21 -6.04
N ILE A 179 -0.28 5.25 -5.32
CA ILE A 179 -1.40 4.46 -5.81
C ILE A 179 -2.70 4.87 -5.14
N TYR A 180 -3.79 4.89 -5.91
CA TYR A 180 -5.14 5.11 -5.41
C TYR A 180 -6.05 3.99 -5.90
N LEU A 181 -6.37 3.05 -5.01
CA LEU A 181 -7.08 1.82 -5.37
C LEU A 181 -8.34 1.62 -4.51
N PRO A 182 -9.40 0.98 -5.04
CA PRO A 182 -10.53 0.58 -4.23
C PRO A 182 -10.15 -0.59 -3.31
N ILE A 183 -10.59 -0.52 -2.05
CA ILE A 183 -10.39 -1.60 -1.07
C ILE A 183 -11.23 -2.82 -1.44
N ASP A 184 -12.46 -2.59 -1.91
CA ASP A 184 -13.35 -3.64 -2.40
C ASP A 184 -12.74 -4.38 -3.61
N LYS A 185 -12.69 -5.71 -3.50
CA LYS A 185 -12.09 -6.57 -4.52
C LYS A 185 -12.88 -6.55 -5.84
N LYS A 186 -14.21 -6.54 -5.80
CA LYS A 186 -15.03 -6.58 -7.02
C LYS A 186 -14.81 -5.31 -7.83
N ARG A 187 -14.75 -4.15 -7.17
CA ARG A 187 -14.41 -2.88 -7.81
C ARG A 187 -13.03 -2.92 -8.46
N ARG A 188 -12.02 -3.52 -7.81
CA ARG A 188 -10.70 -3.71 -8.43
C ARG A 188 -10.76 -4.58 -9.68
N GLU A 189 -11.41 -5.73 -9.60
CA GLU A 189 -11.54 -6.66 -10.72
C GLU A 189 -12.30 -6.04 -11.91
N ASP A 190 -13.28 -5.17 -11.64
CA ASP A 190 -14.03 -4.48 -12.68
C ASP A 190 -13.19 -3.41 -13.40
N LEU A 191 -12.25 -2.74 -12.71
CA LEU A 191 -11.31 -1.83 -13.35
C LEU A 191 -10.42 -2.54 -14.39
N VAL A 192 -10.01 -3.78 -14.11
CA VAL A 192 -9.18 -4.57 -15.04
C VAL A 192 -9.97 -4.99 -16.28
N LYS A 193 -11.29 -5.21 -16.15
CA LYS A 193 -12.18 -5.57 -17.28
C LYS A 193 -12.46 -4.39 -18.21
N VAL A 194 -12.37 -3.15 -17.70
CA VAL A 194 -12.45 -1.93 -18.48
C VAL A 194 -11.05 -1.62 -19.00
N ALA A 195 -10.65 -2.29 -20.09
CA ALA A 195 -9.29 -2.28 -20.63
C ALA A 195 -8.59 -0.89 -20.61
N PRO A 196 -7.29 -0.80 -20.24
CA PRO A 196 -6.57 0.46 -20.21
C PRO A 196 -6.39 1.04 -21.61
N ALA A 197 -6.84 2.28 -21.81
CA ALA A 197 -6.53 3.08 -23.01
C ALA A 197 -5.03 3.41 -23.16
N ARG A 198 -4.16 3.03 -22.21
CA ARG A 198 -2.73 3.37 -22.21
C ARG A 198 -1.86 2.45 -23.08
N THR A 199 -2.35 1.29 -23.54
CA THR A 199 -1.58 0.39 -24.44
C THR A 199 -1.55 0.86 -25.90
N VAL A 200 -2.23 1.95 -26.27
CA VAL A 200 -2.33 2.40 -27.67
C VAL A 200 -1.21 3.34 -28.10
N ASN A 201 -0.44 3.93 -27.18
CA ASN A 201 0.53 4.98 -27.54
C ASN A 201 1.99 4.50 -27.71
N ALA A 202 2.32 3.25 -27.42
CA ALA A 202 3.69 2.72 -27.58
C ALA A 202 3.99 2.16 -28.99
N ARG A 203 3.08 2.27 -29.96
CA ARG A 203 3.32 1.88 -31.36
C ARG A 203 2.80 2.90 -32.36
N ARG A 204 3.49 4.05 -32.47
CA ARG A 204 3.59 4.82 -33.73
C ARG A 204 4.70 5.88 -33.67
N VAL A 205 5.93 5.45 -33.38
CA VAL A 205 7.11 6.18 -33.86
C VAL A 205 7.98 5.17 -34.56
N GLY A 206 7.94 5.18 -35.90
CA GLY A 206 8.74 4.26 -36.70
C GLY A 206 8.19 4.03 -38.09
N SER A 207 8.19 5.07 -38.93
CA SER A 207 8.65 5.00 -40.33
C SER A 207 8.38 6.32 -41.06
N GLU A 208 9.17 7.37 -40.78
CA GLU A 208 9.54 8.29 -41.86
C GLU A 208 10.74 7.66 -42.56
N HIS A 209 10.49 7.05 -43.72
CA HIS A 209 11.55 6.75 -44.68
C HIS A 209 11.48 7.81 -45.78
N MET A 210 12.61 8.47 -45.96
CA MET A 210 12.90 9.31 -47.12
C MET A 210 12.72 8.51 -48.42
N VAL A 211 12.07 9.11 -49.41
CA VAL A 211 12.41 8.96 -50.84
C VAL A 211 12.21 10.32 -51.50
#